data_AF-A0A521YG09-F1
#
_entry.id   AF-A0A521YG09-F1
#
_cell.length_a   1.000
_cell.length_b   1.000
_cell.length_c   1.000
_cell.angle_alpha   90.00
_cell.angle_beta   90.00
_cell.angle_gamma   90.00
#
_symmetry.space_group_name_H-M   'P 1'
#
loop_
_entity.id
_entity.type
_entity.pdbx_description
1 polymer ?
#
loop_
_entity_poly.entity_id
_entity_poly.type
_entity_poly.pdbx_seq_one_letter_code
_entity_poly.pdbx_strand_id
1 'polypeptide(L)'
;MLVIVGGVCAALFAFAFVAAPHSCEWGLTAYFWSGVASLLILFATPFALRTDRTTLVRVGFGFGFAVLGAAIWFAGLVAANVRIMCRLF
;
A
#
# COMPACT_ATOMS: atom_id res chain seq x y z
N MET A 1 -2.38 11.23 -11.74
CA MET A 1 -1.26 10.76 -10.89
C MET A 1 -1.63 10.83 -9.41
N LEU A 2 -1.81 12.01 -8.80
CA LEU A 2 -2.14 12.14 -7.37
C LEU A 2 -3.46 11.47 -6.95
N VAL A 3 -4.50 11.53 -7.79
CA VAL A 3 -5.79 10.87 -7.50
C VAL A 3 -5.65 9.34 -7.43
N ILE A 4 -4.84 8.76 -8.32
CA ILE A 4 -4.57 7.31 -8.34
C ILE A 4 -3.80 6.93 -7.08
N VAL A 5 -2.75 7.70 -6.74
CA VAL A 5 -1.93 7.49 -5.54
C VAL A 5 -2.81 7.58 -4.28
N GLY A 6 -3.60 8.64 -4.14
CA GLY A 6 -4.50 8.84 -3.01
C GLY A 6 -5.57 7.76 -2.92
N GLY A 7 -6.15 7.34 -4.04
CA GLY A 7 -7.15 6.28 -4.10
C GLY A 7 -6.59 4.92 -3.70
N VAL A 8 -5.40 4.55 -4.22
CA VAL A 8 -4.72 3.30 -3.84
C VAL A 8 -4.40 3.32 -2.34
N CYS A 9 -3.83 4.40 -1.83
CA CYS A 9 -3.51 4.54 -0.41
C CYS A 9 -4.75 4.45 0.50
N ALA A 10 -5.84 5.13 0.14
CA ALA A 10 -7.08 5.10 0.90
C ALA A 10 -7.73 3.70 0.88
N ALA A 11 -7.74 3.03 -0.28
CA ALA A 11 -8.26 1.68 -0.41
C ALA A 11 -7.44 0.69 0.43
N LEU A 12 -6.11 0.80 0.40
CA LEU A 12 -5.20 -0.04 1.20
C LEU A 12 -5.43 0.15 2.70
N PHE A 13 -5.57 1.41 3.14
CA PHE A 13 -5.86 1.73 4.53
C PHE A 13 -7.23 1.22 4.98
N ALA A 14 -8.28 1.39 4.17
CA ALA A 14 -9.61 0.85 4.46
C ALA A 14 -9.61 -0.69 4.48
N PHE A 15 -8.87 -1.32 3.57
CA PHE A 15 -8.73 -2.77 3.51
C PHE A 15 -8.08 -3.34 4.78
N ALA A 16 -7.24 -2.58 5.48
CA ALA A 16 -6.66 -2.98 6.77
C ALA A 16 -7.75 -3.32 7.80
N PHE A 17 -8.82 -2.53 7.86
CA PHE A 17 -9.94 -2.75 8.79
C PHE A 17 -10.80 -3.95 8.42
N VAL A 18 -10.91 -4.26 7.12
CA VAL A 18 -11.63 -5.44 6.63
C VAL A 18 -10.81 -6.72 6.85
N ALA A 19 -9.50 -6.63 6.70
CA ALA A 19 -8.57 -7.73 6.93
C ALA A 19 -8.40 -8.04 8.44
N ALA A 20 -8.55 -7.05 9.32
CA ALA A 20 -8.41 -7.19 10.77
C ALA A 20 -9.21 -8.36 11.40
N PRO A 21 -10.53 -8.52 11.18
CA PRO A 21 -11.28 -9.65 11.72
C PRO A 21 -10.86 -11.02 11.15
N HIS A 22 -10.32 -11.05 9.92
CA HIS A 22 -9.90 -12.28 9.24
C HIS A 22 -8.39 -12.56 9.34
N SER A 23 -7.67 -11.85 10.23
CA SER A 23 -6.20 -11.87 10.32
C SER A 23 -5.60 -13.28 10.51
N CYS A 24 -6.34 -14.19 11.12
CA CYS A 24 -5.86 -15.50 11.53
C CYS A 24 -5.92 -16.60 10.45
N GLU A 25 -6.67 -16.37 9.39
CA GLU A 25 -6.78 -17.32 8.27
C GLU A 25 -6.06 -16.76 7.04
N TRP A 26 -6.61 -15.68 6.49
CA TRP A 26 -6.16 -15.13 5.21
C TRP A 26 -5.93 -13.61 5.27
N GLY A 27 -6.45 -12.91 6.27
CA GLY A 27 -6.43 -11.45 6.35
C GLY A 27 -5.01 -10.87 6.35
N LEU A 28 -4.07 -11.46 7.10
CA LEU A 28 -2.68 -10.98 7.13
C LEU A 28 -1.96 -11.21 5.79
N THR A 29 -2.12 -12.40 5.20
CA THR A 29 -1.54 -12.75 3.90
C THR A 29 -2.13 -11.87 2.79
N ALA A 30 -3.44 -11.70 2.74
CA ALA A 30 -4.13 -10.88 1.74
C ALA A 30 -3.75 -9.40 1.89
N TYR A 31 -3.67 -8.88 3.12
CA TYR A 31 -3.23 -7.52 3.37
C TYR A 31 -1.76 -7.33 2.97
N PHE A 32 -0.90 -8.30 3.24
CA PHE A 32 0.51 -8.24 2.83
C PHE A 32 0.65 -8.15 1.31
N TRP A 33 0.00 -9.05 0.56
CA TRP A 33 0.03 -9.05 -0.90
C TRP A 33 -0.65 -7.82 -1.50
N SER A 34 -1.71 -7.30 -0.88
CA SER A 34 -2.32 -6.02 -1.31
C SER A 34 -1.36 -4.84 -1.15
N GLY A 35 -0.54 -4.82 -0.09
CA GLY A 35 0.53 -3.85 0.11
C GLY A 35 1.57 -3.90 -1.00
N VAL A 36 2.08 -5.10 -1.29
CA VAL A 36 3.06 -5.32 -2.37
C VAL A 36 2.49 -4.91 -3.73
N ALA A 37 1.27 -5.32 -4.05
CA ALA A 37 0.61 -4.95 -5.31
C ALA A 37 0.44 -3.43 -5.43
N SER A 38 0.08 -2.76 -4.34
CA SER A 38 -0.09 -1.30 -4.30
C SER A 38 1.23 -0.57 -4.52
N LEU A 39 2.33 -1.04 -3.92
CA LEU A 39 3.67 -0.48 -4.15
C LEU A 39 4.09 -0.60 -5.62
N LEU A 40 3.82 -1.75 -6.24
CA LEU A 40 4.09 -1.95 -7.67
C LEU A 40 3.26 -1.00 -8.55
N ILE A 41 1.97 -0.82 -8.23
CA ILE A 41 1.10 0.13 -8.94
C ILE A 41 1.62 1.56 -8.78
N LEU A 42 1.95 1.98 -7.57
CA LEU A 42 2.48 3.32 -7.25
C LEU A 42 3.81 3.58 -7.98
N PHE A 43 4.68 2.58 -8.02
CA PHE A 43 5.95 2.66 -8.74
C PHE A 43 5.76 2.69 -10.26
N ALA A 44 4.84 1.91 -10.80
CA ALA A 44 4.55 1.84 -12.24
C ALA A 44 3.78 3.07 -12.76
N THR A 45 3.02 3.76 -11.88
CA THR A 45 2.20 4.94 -12.22
C THR A 45 2.97 6.03 -13.00
N PRO A 46 4.13 6.53 -12.55
CA PRO A 46 4.90 7.55 -13.29
C PRO A 46 5.45 7.04 -14.64
N PHE A 47 5.62 5.74 -14.82
CA PHE A 47 6.05 5.16 -16.10
C PHE A 47 4.87 5.03 -17.07
N ALA A 48 3.70 4.61 -16.58
CA ALA A 48 2.48 4.43 -17.37
C ALA A 48 1.90 5.77 -17.90
N LEU A 49 1.99 6.83 -17.11
CA LEU A 49 1.42 8.15 -17.46
C LEU A 49 2.22 8.96 -18.50
N ARG A 50 3.22 8.36 -19.17
CA ARG A 50 4.06 8.96 -20.23
C ARG A 50 4.29 10.47 -20.06
N THR A 51 4.66 10.90 -18.85
CA THR A 51 4.92 12.31 -18.55
C THR A 51 6.22 12.74 -19.24
N ASP A 52 6.22 13.87 -19.96
CA ASP A 52 7.36 14.46 -20.71
C ASP A 52 8.59 14.85 -19.86
N ARG A 53 8.71 14.29 -18.65
CA ARG A 53 9.82 14.51 -17.74
C ARG A 53 10.89 13.43 -17.90
N THR A 54 12.12 13.85 -17.67
CA THR A 54 13.32 13.01 -17.66
C THR A 54 13.14 11.76 -16.79
N THR A 55 13.72 10.65 -17.24
CA THR A 55 13.64 9.33 -16.59
C THR A 55 14.04 9.39 -15.11
N LEU A 56 15.02 10.23 -14.76
CA LEU A 56 15.47 10.45 -13.39
C LEU A 56 14.37 10.99 -12.47
N VAL A 57 13.57 11.94 -12.98
CA VAL A 57 12.44 12.54 -12.24
C VAL A 57 11.32 11.53 -12.07
N ARG A 58 11.05 10.69 -13.08
CA ARG A 58 10.06 9.60 -12.97
C ARG A 58 10.45 8.57 -11.91
N VAL A 59 11.73 8.18 -11.85
CA VAL A 59 12.24 7.27 -10.81
C VAL A 59 12.12 7.92 -9.43
N GLY A 60 12.48 9.19 -9.29
CA GLY A 60 12.34 9.93 -8.02
C GLY A 60 10.88 9.99 -7.53
N PHE A 61 9.93 10.28 -8.43
CA PHE A 61 8.51 10.26 -8.09
C PHE A 61 7.99 8.86 -7.76
N GLY A 62 8.38 7.84 -8.53
CA GLY A 62 8.01 6.45 -8.27
C GLY A 62 8.51 5.98 -6.90
N PHE A 63 9.75 6.34 -6.56
CA PHE A 63 10.33 6.03 -5.27
C PHE A 63 9.62 6.80 -4.14
N GLY A 64 9.37 8.10 -4.32
CA GLY A 64 8.63 8.91 -3.35
C GLY A 64 7.24 8.36 -3.07
N PHE A 65 6.49 7.95 -4.10
CA PHE A 65 5.18 7.33 -3.93
C PHE A 65 5.23 5.94 -3.31
N ALA A 66 6.23 5.13 -3.65
CA ALA A 66 6.42 3.83 -3.01
C ALA A 66 6.71 4.00 -1.51
N VAL A 67 7.56 4.96 -1.12
CA VAL A 67 7.85 5.24 0.30
C VAL A 67 6.60 5.71 1.03
N LEU A 68 5.80 6.60 0.42
CA LEU A 68 4.54 7.08 1.00
C LEU A 68 3.52 5.93 1.16
N GLY A 69 3.37 5.10 0.12
CA GLY A 69 2.53 3.90 0.16
C GLY A 69 2.97 2.90 1.23
N ALA A 70 4.29 2.69 1.37
CA ALA A 70 4.84 1.83 2.42
C ALA A 70 4.53 2.38 3.82
N ALA A 71 4.71 3.68 4.04
CA ALA A 71 4.38 4.32 5.32
C ALA A 71 2.91 4.15 5.68
N ILE A 72 1.99 4.32 4.72
CA ILE A 72 0.55 4.12 4.92
C ILE A 72 0.21 2.65 5.14
N TRP A 73 0.86 1.75 4.42
CA TRP A 73 0.69 0.31 4.60
C TRP A 73 1.09 -0.14 6.02
N PHE A 74 2.22 0.36 6.53
CA PHE A 74 2.64 0.16 7.92
C PHE A 74 1.69 0.83 8.92
N ALA A 75 1.25 2.07 8.64
CA ALA A 75 0.28 2.77 9.48
C ALA A 75 -1.05 1.99 9.57
N GLY A 76 -1.51 1.38 8.47
CA GLY A 76 -2.68 0.51 8.44
C GLY A 76 -2.51 -0.75 9.29
N LEU A 77 -1.32 -1.38 9.31
CA LEU A 77 -1.04 -2.51 10.20
C LEU A 77 -1.18 -2.12 11.67
N VAL A 78 -0.58 -0.99 12.03
CA VAL A 78 -0.59 -0.47 13.41
C VAL A 78 -2.00 -0.01 13.80
N ALA A 79 -2.69 0.74 12.93
CA ALA A 79 -3.99 1.32 13.18
C ALA A 79 -5.13 0.29 13.22
N ALA A 80 -5.14 -0.65 12.27
CA ALA A 80 -6.10 -1.75 12.27
C ALA A 80 -5.84 -2.74 13.41
N ASN A 81 -4.72 -2.56 14.13
CA ASN A 81 -4.33 -3.39 15.24
C ASN A 81 -4.42 -4.85 14.81
N VAL A 82 -4.03 -5.18 13.56
CA VAL A 82 -4.20 -6.52 12.96
C VAL A 82 -3.57 -7.48 13.91
N ARG A 83 -4.43 -8.14 14.67
CA ARG A 83 -4.01 -8.58 15.98
C ARG A 83 -3.03 -9.73 15.80
N ILE A 84 -1.85 -9.53 16.36
CA ILE A 84 -0.94 -10.57 16.87
C ILE A 84 -1.68 -11.52 17.86
N MET A 85 -2.97 -11.32 18.14
CA MET A 85 -3.77 -12.12 19.08
C MET A 85 -4.05 -13.55 18.66
N CYS A 86 -3.83 -13.96 17.41
CA CYS A 86 -3.79 -15.39 17.11
C CYS A 86 -2.50 -16.09 17.58
N ARG A 87 -1.61 -15.37 18.30
CA ARG A 87 -0.55 -15.95 19.13
C ARG A 87 -0.74 -15.76 20.64
N LEU A 88 -1.90 -15.28 21.11
CA LEU A 88 -2.14 -15.06 22.55
C LEU A 88 -3.15 -16.03 23.20
N PHE A 89 -3.59 -17.06 22.50
CA PHE A 89 -4.44 -18.12 23.07
C PHE A 89 -3.94 -19.49 22.62
#